data_AF-A0A5S5CLR3-F1
#
_entry.id   AF-A0A5S5CLR3-F1
#
_cell.length_a   1.000
_cell.length_b   1.000
_cell.length_c   1.000
_cell.angle_alpha   90.00
_cell.angle_beta   90.00
_cell.angle_gamma   90.00
#
_symmetry.space_group_name_H-M   'P 1'
#
loop_
_entity.id
_entity.type
_entity.pdbx_description
1 polymer ?
#
loop_
_entity_poly.entity_id
_entity_poly.type
_entity_poly.pdbx_seq_one_letter_code
_entity_poly.pdbx_strand_id
1 'polypeptide(L)'
;MTRRTIRRSVDRKSDRLNRQTPNVTECAWPGCHDDLKPFVHRATGAVFRIRIGPLCLSHADAVADAVLEDRLLEADFRHHELNHPALDAAQREREQRSRVASRHAADERFRGDQPGFVYFIEVGERVKIGYSVDVRRRLRSYPPGSVLLAVEPGSPELERQRHQQFAGSLLDGREWFRPDRVILEQAAAIRERRGDPARFAHRYRSKRGTMQKLRR
;
A
#
# COMPACT_ATOMS: atom_id res chain seq x y z
N MET A 1 -8.49 -27.37 -20.98
CA MET A 1 -8.46 -28.23 -22.20
C MET A 1 -7.16 -27.95 -22.95
N THR A 2 -6.35 -28.97 -23.25
CA THR A 2 -5.00 -28.79 -23.83
C THR A 2 -5.07 -28.67 -25.37
N ARG A 3 -4.23 -27.83 -26.00
CA ARG A 3 -4.17 -27.62 -27.48
C ARG A 3 -4.24 -28.92 -28.30
N ARG A 4 -3.72 -30.02 -27.76
CA ARG A 4 -3.66 -31.35 -28.39
C ARG A 4 -5.03 -32.04 -28.54
N THR A 5 -5.98 -31.79 -27.63
CA THR A 5 -7.32 -32.41 -27.67
C THR A 5 -8.26 -31.71 -28.65
N ILE A 6 -8.09 -30.39 -28.83
CA ILE A 6 -8.83 -29.61 -29.82
C ILE A 6 -8.45 -30.04 -31.25
N ARG A 7 -7.15 -30.21 -31.52
CA ARG A 7 -6.64 -30.62 -32.85
C ARG A 7 -7.22 -31.95 -33.34
N ARG A 8 -7.23 -32.98 -32.48
CA ARG A 8 -7.78 -34.32 -32.80
C ARG A 8 -9.28 -34.34 -33.13
N SER A 9 -10.06 -33.42 -32.54
CA SER A 9 -11.51 -33.32 -32.79
C SER A 9 -11.81 -32.62 -34.13
N VAL A 10 -10.96 -31.69 -34.55
CA VAL A 10 -11.08 -30.98 -35.82
C VAL A 10 -10.74 -31.91 -36.98
N ASP A 11 -9.65 -32.70 -36.85
CA ASP A 11 -9.23 -33.68 -37.86
C ASP A 11 -10.33 -34.67 -38.23
N ARG A 12 -11.06 -35.21 -37.23
CA ARG A 12 -12.16 -36.18 -37.48
C ARG A 12 -13.38 -35.57 -38.17
N LYS A 13 -13.62 -34.26 -38.00
CA LYS A 13 -14.75 -33.56 -38.62
C LYS A 13 -14.41 -33.19 -40.06
N SER A 14 -13.18 -32.75 -40.31
CA SER A 14 -12.63 -32.50 -41.65
C SER A 14 -12.58 -33.78 -42.50
N ASP A 15 -12.15 -34.91 -41.93
CA ASP A 15 -12.16 -36.22 -42.61
C ASP A 15 -13.56 -36.70 -43.00
N ARG A 16 -14.59 -36.25 -42.27
CA ARG A 16 -15.99 -36.58 -42.55
C ARG A 16 -16.56 -35.69 -43.67
N LEU A 17 -16.22 -34.40 -43.65
CA LEU A 17 -16.58 -33.44 -44.69
C LEU A 17 -15.92 -33.80 -46.03
N ASN A 18 -14.62 -34.11 -46.02
CA ASN A 18 -13.88 -34.51 -47.22
C ASN A 18 -14.41 -35.83 -47.84
N ARG A 19 -14.92 -36.75 -47.01
CA ARG A 19 -15.58 -37.99 -47.49
C ARG A 19 -16.97 -37.75 -48.10
N GLN A 20 -17.64 -36.66 -47.74
CA GLN A 20 -18.99 -36.33 -48.23
C GLN A 20 -19.00 -35.49 -49.51
N THR A 21 -17.85 -35.00 -49.96
CA THR A 21 -17.67 -34.28 -51.23
C THR A 21 -16.59 -34.96 -52.08
N PRO A 22 -16.86 -36.13 -52.71
CA PRO A 22 -15.81 -36.91 -53.37
C PRO A 22 -15.33 -36.28 -54.68
N ASN A 23 -16.01 -35.25 -55.20
CA ASN A 23 -15.83 -34.74 -56.56
C ASN A 23 -15.67 -33.21 -56.64
N VAL A 24 -14.99 -32.57 -55.69
CA VAL A 24 -14.56 -31.17 -55.89
C VAL A 24 -13.03 -31.15 -55.91
N THR A 25 -12.48 -31.34 -57.11
CA THR A 25 -11.04 -31.40 -57.39
C THR A 25 -10.36 -30.03 -57.39
N GLU A 26 -11.13 -28.95 -57.21
CA GLU A 26 -10.65 -27.59 -57.38
C GLU A 26 -10.88 -26.76 -56.11
N CYS A 27 -9.78 -26.24 -55.57
CA CYS A 27 -9.81 -25.35 -54.42
C CYS A 27 -10.53 -24.04 -54.75
N ALA A 28 -11.39 -23.57 -53.85
CA ALA A 28 -12.11 -22.31 -54.01
C ALA A 28 -11.26 -21.04 -53.84
N TRP A 29 -10.01 -21.17 -53.39
CA TRP A 29 -9.11 -20.03 -53.20
C TRP A 29 -8.70 -19.41 -54.55
N PRO A 30 -8.78 -18.06 -54.71
CA PRO A 30 -8.36 -17.40 -55.94
C PRO A 30 -6.90 -17.70 -56.31
N GLY A 31 -6.66 -18.16 -57.53
CA GLY A 31 -5.30 -18.50 -58.01
C GLY A 31 -4.74 -19.84 -57.49
N CYS A 32 -5.53 -20.63 -56.76
CA CYS A 32 -5.10 -21.96 -56.34
C CYS A 32 -5.32 -22.99 -57.47
N HIS A 33 -4.24 -23.51 -58.03
CA HIS A 33 -4.25 -24.41 -59.20
C HIS A 33 -5.04 -23.78 -60.37
N ASP A 34 -4.35 -22.91 -61.12
CA ASP A 34 -4.88 -22.12 -62.22
C ASP A 34 -5.29 -22.97 -63.43
N ASP A 35 -6.53 -23.45 -63.38
CA ASP A 35 -7.41 -23.66 -64.52
C ASP A 35 -8.85 -23.32 -64.06
N LEU A 36 -9.20 -22.02 -64.07
CA LEU A 36 -10.53 -21.54 -63.67
C LEU A 36 -11.52 -21.60 -64.84
N LYS A 37 -12.54 -22.47 -64.76
CA LYS A 37 -13.65 -22.45 -65.73
C LYS A 37 -14.54 -21.21 -65.51
N PRO A 38 -14.93 -20.47 -66.57
CA PRO A 38 -15.80 -19.31 -66.44
C PRO A 38 -17.22 -19.71 -66.00
N PHE A 39 -17.79 -18.99 -65.03
CA PHE A 39 -19.18 -19.12 -64.59
C PHE A 39 -20.00 -17.94 -65.11
N VAL A 40 -21.12 -18.20 -65.80
CA VAL A 40 -22.00 -17.16 -66.34
C VAL A 40 -23.26 -17.04 -65.50
N HIS A 41 -23.50 -15.86 -64.93
CA HIS A 41 -24.66 -15.60 -64.10
C HIS A 41 -25.94 -15.60 -64.94
N ARG A 42 -26.82 -16.57 -64.69
CA ARG A 42 -27.97 -16.89 -65.55
C ARG A 42 -28.98 -15.75 -65.73
N ALA A 43 -29.09 -14.86 -64.75
CA ALA A 43 -30.05 -13.75 -64.76
C ALA A 43 -29.49 -12.45 -65.36
N THR A 44 -28.17 -12.26 -65.36
CA THR A 44 -27.54 -11.00 -65.83
C THR A 44 -26.60 -11.18 -67.01
N GLY A 45 -26.27 -12.43 -67.38
CA GLY A 45 -25.28 -12.76 -68.41
C GLY A 45 -23.83 -12.44 -68.03
N ALA A 46 -23.58 -11.91 -66.83
CA ALA A 46 -22.25 -11.52 -66.40
C ALA A 46 -21.38 -12.76 -66.11
N VAL A 47 -20.16 -12.77 -66.67
CA VAL A 47 -19.18 -13.83 -66.44
C VAL A 47 -18.40 -13.52 -65.19
N PHE A 48 -18.56 -14.33 -64.15
CA PHE A 48 -17.78 -14.26 -62.93
C PHE A 48 -16.80 -15.43 -62.89
N ARG A 49 -15.56 -15.16 -62.47
CA ARG A 49 -14.61 -16.21 -62.10
C ARG A 49 -14.66 -16.37 -60.58
N ILE A 50 -15.69 -17.06 -60.08
CA ILE A 50 -15.85 -17.39 -58.66
C ILE A 50 -15.90 -18.91 -58.56
N ARG A 51 -14.99 -19.51 -57.78
CA ARG A 51 -15.12 -20.92 -57.38
C ARG A 51 -15.92 -20.99 -56.08
N ILE A 52 -17.00 -21.75 -56.09
CA ILE A 52 -17.75 -22.13 -54.89
C ILE A 52 -17.38 -23.60 -54.60
N GLY A 53 -16.70 -23.85 -53.50
CA GLY A 53 -16.16 -25.18 -53.17
C GLY A 53 -15.33 -25.19 -51.88
N PRO A 54 -14.83 -26.36 -51.43
CA PRO A 54 -13.95 -26.44 -50.28
C PRO A 54 -12.58 -25.79 -50.56
N LEU A 55 -11.91 -25.34 -49.49
CA LEU A 55 -10.50 -24.95 -49.54
C LEU A 55 -9.62 -26.21 -49.48
N CYS A 56 -8.47 -26.19 -50.17
CA CYS A 56 -7.44 -27.19 -49.94
C CYS A 56 -6.85 -26.98 -48.54
N LEU A 57 -6.16 -28.00 -48.01
CA LEU A 57 -5.64 -27.96 -46.64
C LEU A 57 -4.75 -26.72 -46.40
N SER A 58 -3.86 -26.39 -47.35
CA SER A 58 -2.97 -25.23 -47.22
C SER A 58 -3.72 -23.89 -47.11
N HIS A 59 -4.78 -23.69 -47.89
CA HIS A 59 -5.56 -22.44 -47.81
C HIS A 59 -6.54 -22.43 -46.65
N ALA A 60 -7.06 -23.61 -46.25
CA ALA A 60 -7.84 -23.75 -45.04
C ALA A 60 -7.01 -23.38 -43.80
N ASP A 61 -5.75 -23.84 -43.74
CA ASP A 61 -4.80 -23.49 -42.68
C ASP A 61 -4.48 -21.99 -42.70
N ALA A 62 -4.23 -21.39 -43.86
CA ALA A 62 -3.98 -19.95 -43.98
C ALA A 62 -5.17 -19.10 -43.47
N VAL A 63 -6.41 -19.48 -43.78
CA VAL A 63 -7.61 -18.81 -43.25
C VAL A 63 -7.75 -19.04 -41.75
N ALA A 64 -7.52 -20.27 -41.29
CA ALA A 64 -7.60 -20.59 -39.88
C ALA A 64 -6.57 -19.78 -39.06
N ASP A 65 -5.34 -19.67 -39.56
CA ASP A 65 -4.28 -18.88 -38.93
C ASP A 65 -4.65 -17.40 -38.91
N ALA A 66 -5.13 -16.83 -40.02
CA ALA A 66 -5.56 -15.44 -40.07
C ALA A 66 -6.72 -15.14 -39.10
N VAL A 67 -7.72 -16.03 -39.02
CA VAL A 67 -8.85 -15.89 -38.07
C VAL A 67 -8.40 -16.03 -36.62
N LEU A 68 -7.43 -16.90 -36.35
CA LEU A 68 -6.88 -17.07 -35.00
C LEU A 68 -6.05 -15.85 -34.60
N GLU A 69 -5.24 -15.31 -35.50
CA GLU A 69 -4.45 -14.10 -35.28
C GLU A 69 -5.33 -12.89 -34.99
N ASP A 70 -6.38 -12.67 -35.79
CA ASP A 70 -7.36 -11.60 -35.58
C ASP A 70 -8.04 -11.71 -34.21
N ARG A 71 -8.46 -12.93 -33.82
CA ARG A 71 -9.06 -13.18 -32.50
C ARG A 71 -8.09 -12.98 -31.33
N LEU A 72 -6.81 -13.29 -31.52
CA LEU A 72 -5.79 -13.04 -30.49
C LEU A 72 -5.52 -11.55 -30.34
N LEU A 73 -5.44 -10.81 -31.45
CA LEU A 73 -5.33 -9.35 -31.44
C LEU A 73 -6.54 -8.72 -30.73
N GLU A 74 -7.77 -9.10 -31.10
CA GLU A 74 -8.98 -8.62 -30.42
C GLU A 74 -8.98 -8.92 -28.92
N ALA A 75 -8.52 -10.11 -28.52
CA ALA A 75 -8.44 -10.49 -27.11
C ALA A 75 -7.40 -9.66 -26.34
N ASP A 76 -6.25 -9.40 -26.95
CA ASP A 76 -5.19 -8.56 -26.37
C ASP A 76 -5.64 -7.10 -26.22
N PHE A 77 -6.32 -6.55 -27.24
CA PHE A 77 -6.92 -5.20 -27.15
C PHE A 77 -7.93 -5.11 -26.01
N ARG A 78 -8.88 -6.06 -25.92
CA ARG A 78 -9.87 -6.09 -24.83
C ARG A 78 -9.22 -6.25 -23.46
N HIS A 79 -8.20 -7.10 -23.35
CA HIS A 79 -7.45 -7.28 -22.11
C HIS A 79 -6.73 -5.98 -21.70
N HIS A 80 -6.12 -5.27 -22.65
CA HIS A 80 -5.45 -4.00 -22.39
C HIS A 80 -6.43 -2.90 -21.97
N GLU A 81 -7.54 -2.74 -22.70
CA GLU A 81 -8.58 -1.73 -22.39
C GLU A 81 -9.24 -1.95 -21.03
N LEU A 82 -9.55 -3.20 -20.67
CA LEU A 82 -10.20 -3.50 -19.38
C LEU A 82 -9.25 -3.35 -18.19
N ASN A 83 -7.95 -3.59 -18.37
CA ASN A 83 -6.98 -3.55 -17.28
C ASN A 83 -6.30 -2.19 -17.08
N HIS A 84 -6.20 -1.34 -18.11
CA HIS A 84 -5.55 -0.03 -18.01
C HIS A 84 -6.11 0.86 -16.87
N PRO A 85 -7.44 0.99 -16.69
CA PRO A 85 -7.99 1.81 -15.60
C PRO A 85 -7.65 1.26 -14.21
N ALA A 86 -7.61 -0.06 -14.07
CA ALA A 86 -7.29 -0.73 -12.80
C ALA A 86 -5.79 -0.55 -12.44
N LEU A 87 -4.90 -0.64 -13.43
CA LEU A 87 -3.47 -0.37 -13.25
C LEU A 87 -3.21 1.09 -12.89
N ASP A 88 -3.87 2.03 -13.55
CA ASP A 88 -3.79 3.46 -13.23
C ASP A 88 -4.28 3.77 -11.80
N ALA A 89 -5.39 3.16 -11.39
CA ALA A 89 -5.92 3.32 -10.04
C ALA A 89 -4.96 2.77 -8.97
N ALA A 90 -4.40 1.58 -9.19
CA ALA A 90 -3.42 0.98 -8.30
C ALA A 90 -2.15 1.83 -8.18
N GLN A 91 -1.69 2.42 -9.29
CA GLN A 91 -0.54 3.32 -9.28
C GLN A 91 -0.82 4.59 -8.47
N ARG A 92 -1.97 5.25 -8.70
CA ARG A 92 -2.38 6.44 -7.93
C ARG A 92 -2.48 6.16 -6.44
N GLU A 93 -3.02 5.00 -6.06
CA GLU A 93 -3.10 4.59 -4.66
C GLU A 93 -1.71 4.41 -4.04
N ARG A 94 -0.79 3.75 -4.76
CA ARG A 94 0.60 3.57 -4.31
C ARG A 94 1.32 4.92 -4.14
N GLU A 95 1.14 5.83 -5.08
CA GLU A 95 1.69 7.19 -5.02
C GLU A 95 1.09 7.98 -3.84
N GLN A 96 -0.22 7.88 -3.62
CA GLN A 96 -0.89 8.53 -2.50
C GLN A 96 -0.39 7.98 -1.15
N ARG A 97 -0.30 6.65 -1.01
CA ARG A 97 0.27 6.01 0.19
C ARG A 97 1.71 6.43 0.44
N SER A 98 2.53 6.47 -0.61
CA SER A 98 3.93 6.94 -0.52
C SER A 98 3.99 8.40 -0.04
N ARG A 99 3.19 9.30 -0.62
CA ARG A 99 3.11 10.71 -0.21
C ARG A 99 2.70 10.88 1.25
N VAL A 100 1.69 10.13 1.71
CA VAL A 100 1.25 10.16 3.10
C VAL A 100 2.35 9.67 4.02
N ALA A 101 3.01 8.55 3.69
CA ALA A 101 4.14 8.02 4.46
C ALA A 101 5.32 9.02 4.53
N SER A 102 5.68 9.66 3.41
CA SER A 102 6.73 10.69 3.39
C SER A 102 6.38 11.91 4.24
N ARG A 103 5.12 12.35 4.23
CA ARG A 103 4.64 13.43 5.11
C ARG A 103 4.74 13.06 6.57
N HIS A 104 4.29 11.86 6.95
CA HIS A 104 4.42 11.39 8.33
C HIS A 104 5.88 11.30 8.78
N ALA A 105 6.77 10.78 7.93
CA ALA A 105 8.20 10.73 8.23
C ALA A 105 8.83 12.13 8.38
N ALA A 106 8.40 13.11 7.57
CA ALA A 106 8.85 14.49 7.68
C ALA A 106 8.35 15.16 8.98
N ASP A 107 7.07 14.97 9.33
CA ASP A 107 6.49 15.46 10.57
C ASP A 107 7.16 14.85 11.81
N GLU A 108 7.46 13.55 11.79
CA GLU A 108 8.18 12.88 12.88
C GLU A 108 9.59 13.41 13.04
N ARG A 109 10.35 13.58 11.95
CA ARG A 109 11.68 14.20 11.98
C ARG A 109 11.62 15.61 12.53
N PHE A 110 10.67 16.40 12.05
CA PHE A 110 10.49 17.77 12.51
C PHE A 110 10.19 17.83 14.01
N ARG A 111 9.31 16.96 14.53
CA ARG A 111 9.01 16.87 15.97
C ARG A 111 10.21 16.41 16.81
N GLY A 112 11.05 15.53 16.28
CA GLY A 112 12.31 15.11 16.91
C GLY A 112 13.32 16.26 17.03
N ASP A 113 13.37 17.13 16.02
CA ASP A 113 14.27 18.29 16.00
C ASP A 113 13.72 19.51 16.75
N GLN A 114 12.43 19.55 17.10
CA GLN A 114 11.87 20.69 17.81
C GLN A 114 12.40 20.76 19.25
N PRO A 115 13.01 21.89 19.66
CA PRO A 115 13.38 22.10 21.04
C PRO A 115 12.12 22.25 21.89
N GLY A 116 11.94 21.33 22.83
CA GLY A 116 10.88 21.38 23.83
C GLY A 116 11.42 21.04 25.20
N PHE A 117 10.59 20.42 26.03
CA PHE A 117 10.94 20.08 27.40
C PHE A 117 10.46 18.68 27.76
N VAL A 118 11.33 17.92 28.43
CA VAL A 118 10.98 16.70 29.14
C VAL A 118 10.65 17.08 30.58
N TYR A 119 9.48 16.66 31.07
CA TYR A 119 8.99 16.97 32.40
C TYR A 119 8.72 15.70 33.20
N PHE A 120 8.97 15.79 34.51
CA PHE A 120 8.67 14.78 35.50
C PHE A 120 7.55 15.32 36.38
N ILE A 121 6.41 14.65 36.43
CA ILE A 121 5.26 15.06 37.24
C ILE A 121 4.77 13.91 38.10
N GLU A 122 4.59 14.16 39.38
CA GLU A 122 3.98 13.23 40.32
C GLU A 122 2.46 13.44 40.34
N VAL A 123 1.71 12.36 40.17
CA VAL A 123 0.25 12.33 40.21
C VAL A 123 -0.18 11.18 41.10
N GLY A 124 -0.61 11.50 42.32
CA GLY A 124 -0.92 10.49 43.33
C GLY A 124 0.34 9.72 43.73
N GLU A 125 0.35 8.41 43.51
CA GLU A 125 1.47 7.51 43.85
C GLU A 125 2.31 7.10 42.62
N ARG A 126 2.22 7.89 41.54
CA ARG A 126 2.86 7.57 40.26
C ARG A 126 3.59 8.78 39.72
N VAL A 127 4.72 8.54 39.07
CA VAL A 127 5.45 9.58 38.34
C VAL A 127 5.23 9.39 36.86
N LYS A 128 4.94 10.49 36.16
CA LYS A 128 4.88 10.55 34.71
C LYS A 128 6.06 11.31 34.16
N ILE A 129 6.66 10.73 33.13
CA ILE A 129 7.71 11.37 32.34
C ILE A 129 7.11 11.65 30.96
N GLY A 130 7.11 12.91 30.55
CA GLY A 130 6.50 13.34 29.29
C GLY A 130 7.32 14.38 28.55
N TYR A 131 7.18 14.44 27.23
CA TYR A 131 7.66 15.56 26.41
C TYR A 131 6.55 16.57 26.09
N SER A 132 6.87 17.86 26.04
CA SER A 132 6.01 18.90 25.48
C SER A 132 6.81 20.11 25.02
N VAL A 133 6.40 20.70 23.89
CA VAL A 133 6.88 22.03 23.45
C VAL A 133 6.33 23.16 24.33
N ASP A 134 5.17 22.94 24.97
CA ASP A 134 4.54 23.87 25.91
C ASP A 134 4.12 23.12 27.19
N VAL A 135 5.03 23.09 28.17
CA VAL A 135 4.79 22.45 29.46
C VAL A 135 3.65 23.12 30.21
N ARG A 136 3.56 24.46 30.17
CA ARG A 136 2.53 25.21 30.91
C ARG A 136 1.12 24.83 30.45
N ARG A 137 0.90 24.74 29.14
CA ARG A 137 -0.38 24.30 28.57
C ARG A 137 -0.66 22.84 28.91
N ARG A 138 0.35 21.96 28.80
CA ARG A 138 0.20 20.54 29.11
C ARG A 138 -0.15 20.30 30.59
N LEU A 139 0.39 21.09 31.51
CA LEU A 139 0.11 20.94 32.94
C LEU A 139 -1.36 21.19 33.32
N ARG A 140 -2.11 21.94 32.50
CA ARG A 140 -3.54 22.20 32.75
C ARG A 140 -4.41 20.94 32.63
N SER A 141 -3.95 19.89 31.96
CA SER A 141 -4.72 18.65 31.81
C SER A 141 -4.56 17.68 32.99
N TYR A 142 -3.67 17.94 33.95
CA TYR A 142 -3.49 17.06 35.11
C TYR A 142 -4.41 17.45 36.27
N PRO A 143 -4.80 16.48 37.13
CA PRO A 143 -5.63 16.74 38.29
C PRO A 143 -5.04 17.77 39.27
N PRO A 144 -5.86 18.49 40.03
CA PRO A 144 -5.39 19.34 41.12
C PRO A 144 -4.60 18.51 42.15
N GLY A 145 -3.41 18.99 42.54
CA GLY A 145 -2.53 18.30 43.48
C GLY A 145 -1.39 17.50 42.83
N SER A 146 -1.30 17.49 41.50
CA SER A 146 -0.10 17.01 40.80
C SER A 146 1.10 17.92 41.07
N VAL A 147 2.28 17.33 41.29
CA VAL A 147 3.50 18.05 41.64
C VAL A 147 4.51 17.93 40.51
N LEU A 148 4.93 19.07 39.96
CA LEU A 148 5.98 19.09 38.95
C LEU A 148 7.36 18.91 39.62
N LEU A 149 7.96 17.75 39.41
CA LEU A 149 9.23 17.36 40.02
C LEU A 149 10.43 17.99 39.30
N ALA A 150 10.47 17.96 37.97
CA ALA A 150 11.58 18.49 37.19
C ALA A 150 11.16 18.84 35.76
N VAL A 151 11.92 19.75 35.13
CA VAL A 151 11.79 20.10 33.72
C VAL A 151 13.19 20.28 33.13
N GLU A 152 13.52 19.54 32.08
CA GLU A 152 14.76 19.68 31.32
C GLU A 152 14.48 20.01 29.85
N PRO A 153 15.23 20.93 29.21
CA PRO A 153 15.17 21.10 27.77
C PRO A 153 15.54 19.79 27.07
N GLY A 154 14.77 19.42 26.04
CA GLY A 154 14.98 18.17 25.34
C GLY A 154 14.03 17.99 24.17
N SER A 155 14.01 16.76 23.67
CA SER A 155 13.20 16.35 22.52
C SER A 155 12.44 15.05 22.86
N PRO A 156 11.54 14.57 21.98
CA PRO A 156 10.92 13.25 22.13
C PRO A 156 11.94 12.11 22.28
N GLU A 157 13.14 12.24 21.71
CA GLU A 157 14.23 11.27 21.82
C GLU A 157 14.73 11.20 23.26
N LEU A 158 14.91 12.33 23.93
CA LEU A 158 15.34 12.38 25.33
C LEU A 158 14.28 11.76 26.25
N GLU A 159 13.00 12.01 26.01
CA GLU A 159 11.91 11.35 26.73
C GLU A 159 12.01 9.82 26.57
N ARG A 160 12.17 9.31 25.34
CA ARG A 160 12.33 7.87 25.09
C ARG A 160 13.55 7.30 25.81
N GLN A 161 14.67 8.02 25.83
CA GLN A 161 15.85 7.64 26.60
C GLN A 161 15.55 7.55 28.11
N ARG A 162 14.79 8.51 28.67
CA ARG A 162 14.35 8.44 30.08
C ARG A 162 13.43 7.26 30.33
N HIS A 163 12.47 6.98 29.44
CA HIS A 163 11.60 5.82 29.58
C HIS A 163 12.39 4.51 29.56
N GLN A 164 13.39 4.38 28.69
CA GLN A 164 14.29 3.22 28.64
C GLN A 164 15.14 3.13 29.91
N GLN A 165 15.70 4.25 30.37
CA GLN A 165 16.50 4.32 31.59
C GLN A 165 15.72 3.83 32.82
N PHE A 166 14.42 4.13 32.89
CA PHE A 166 13.56 3.78 34.02
C PHE A 166 12.59 2.63 33.74
N ALA A 167 12.85 1.83 32.71
CA ALA A 167 11.96 0.74 32.30
C ALA A 167 11.68 -0.27 33.43
N GLY A 168 12.63 -0.47 34.35
CA GLY A 168 12.45 -1.34 35.53
C GLY A 168 11.41 -0.83 36.54
N SER A 169 11.07 0.46 36.50
CA SER A 169 10.06 1.10 37.35
C SER A 169 8.73 1.34 36.64
N LEU A 170 8.57 0.87 35.39
CA LEU A 170 7.36 1.08 34.60
C LEU A 170 6.13 0.46 35.29
N LEU A 171 5.05 1.23 35.36
CA LEU A 171 3.71 0.76 35.72
C LEU A 171 2.92 0.45 34.45
N ASP A 172 1.68 -0.03 34.57
CA ASP A 172 0.83 -0.29 33.40
C ASP A 172 0.74 0.94 32.47
N GLY A 173 1.43 0.86 31.32
CA GLY A 173 1.58 1.95 30.34
C GLY A 173 3.04 2.27 30.00
N ARG A 174 3.27 3.16 29.02
CA ARG A 174 4.64 3.51 28.57
C ARG A 174 5.23 4.75 29.25
N GLU A 175 4.42 5.47 30.00
CA GLU A 175 4.74 6.83 30.45
C GLU A 175 4.58 7.02 31.97
N TRP A 176 4.13 5.98 32.68
CA TRP A 176 3.88 6.01 34.12
C TRP A 176 4.85 5.07 34.83
N PHE A 177 5.43 5.56 35.92
CA PHE A 177 6.49 4.89 36.66
C PHE A 177 6.15 4.89 38.14
N ARG A 178 6.63 3.86 38.84
CA ARG A 178 6.71 3.87 40.31
C ARG A 178 7.64 5.02 40.72
N PRO A 179 7.35 5.73 41.83
CA PRO A 179 8.23 6.75 42.39
C PRO A 179 9.44 6.08 43.05
N ASP A 180 10.29 5.45 42.23
CA ASP A 180 11.52 4.83 42.67
C ASP A 180 12.59 5.89 42.96
N ARG A 181 13.50 5.55 43.87
CA ARG A 181 14.60 6.40 44.32
C ARG A 181 15.40 6.94 43.14
N VAL A 182 15.68 6.11 42.13
CA VAL A 182 16.45 6.49 40.94
C VAL A 182 15.78 7.62 40.15
N ILE A 183 14.45 7.59 40.01
CA ILE A 183 13.69 8.63 39.30
C ILE A 183 13.70 9.93 40.10
N LEU A 184 13.47 9.85 41.41
CA LEU A 184 13.44 11.01 42.30
C LEU A 184 14.81 11.69 42.41
N GLU A 185 15.89 10.91 42.51
CA GLU A 185 17.28 11.42 42.51
C GLU A 185 17.61 12.11 41.18
N GLN A 186 17.23 11.51 40.04
CA GLN A 186 17.42 12.15 38.74
C GLN A 186 16.64 13.47 38.64
N ALA A 187 15.37 13.49 39.09
CA ALA A 187 14.57 14.70 39.11
C ALA A 187 15.23 15.78 39.97
N ALA A 188 15.70 15.45 41.17
CA ALA A 188 16.43 16.37 42.04
C ALA A 188 17.72 16.90 41.37
N ALA A 189 18.51 16.04 40.74
CA ALA A 189 19.71 16.45 40.01
C ALA A 189 19.41 17.38 38.83
N ILE A 190 18.28 17.18 38.14
CA ILE A 190 17.82 18.10 37.08
C ILE A 190 17.43 19.45 37.68
N ARG A 191 16.67 19.47 38.78
CA ARG A 191 16.28 20.72 39.46
C ARG A 191 17.51 21.52 39.91
N GLU A 192 18.51 20.85 40.48
CA GLU A 192 19.75 21.50 40.93
C GLU A 192 20.47 22.18 39.76
N ARG A 193 20.56 21.50 38.61
CA ARG A 193 21.23 22.04 37.42
C ARG A 193 20.43 23.09 36.65
N ARG A 194 19.09 23.04 36.69
CA ARG A 194 18.21 23.81 35.80
C ARG A 194 17.31 24.83 36.51
N GLY A 195 17.31 24.81 37.84
CA GLY A 195 16.50 25.67 38.68
C GLY A 195 15.10 25.12 38.99
N ASP A 196 14.32 25.93 39.70
CA ASP A 196 13.01 25.53 40.20
C ASP A 196 12.01 25.27 39.06
N PRO A 197 11.43 24.05 38.97
CA PRO A 197 10.41 23.72 37.96
C PRO A 197 9.12 24.53 38.14
N ALA A 198 8.87 25.14 39.31
CA ALA A 198 7.68 25.95 39.57
C ALA A 198 7.51 27.13 38.58
N ARG A 199 8.59 27.57 37.91
CA ARG A 199 8.52 28.58 36.83
C ARG A 199 7.66 28.15 35.62
N PHE A 200 7.46 26.83 35.45
CA PHE A 200 6.58 26.24 34.43
C PHE A 200 5.23 25.81 34.99
N ALA A 201 5.07 25.78 36.32
CA ALA A 201 3.80 25.41 36.92
C ALA A 201 2.76 26.52 36.70
N HIS A 202 1.57 26.13 36.27
CA HIS A 202 0.39 26.97 36.46
C HIS A 202 0.10 26.98 37.96
N ARG A 203 0.17 28.15 38.60
CA ARG A 203 0.12 28.28 40.06
C ARG A 203 -1.26 27.86 40.59
N TYR A 204 -1.45 26.57 40.90
CA TYR A 204 -2.55 26.10 41.74
C TYR A 204 -1.98 25.75 43.11
N ARG A 205 -2.26 26.61 44.09
CA ARG A 205 -1.75 26.51 45.45
C ARG A 205 -2.50 25.39 46.18
N SER A 206 -2.00 24.16 46.15
CA SER A 206 -2.54 23.09 46.99
C SER A 206 -1.86 23.13 48.37
N LYS A 207 -2.66 23.22 49.44
CA LYS A 207 -2.22 23.16 50.84
C LYS A 207 -1.80 21.73 51.19
N ARG A 208 -0.52 21.37 51.03
CA ARG A 208 0.17 20.28 51.76
C ARG A 208 1.64 20.70 51.86
N GLY A 209 2.24 20.98 53.01
CA GLY A 209 2.13 20.29 54.29
C GLY A 209 3.28 19.28 54.40
N THR A 210 4.48 19.78 54.69
CA THR A 210 5.62 19.15 55.41
C THR A 210 6.07 17.72 55.05
N MET A 211 7.35 17.56 54.66
CA MET A 211 8.31 16.52 55.12
C MET A 211 9.66 16.81 54.43
N GLN A 212 10.63 17.49 55.04
CA GLN A 212 11.54 17.08 56.13
C GLN A 212 12.52 15.96 55.73
N LYS A 213 13.74 16.41 55.39
CA LYS A 213 15.06 15.79 55.58
C LYS A 213 15.09 14.26 55.86
N LEU A 214 15.70 13.51 54.95
CA LEU A 214 16.53 12.35 55.32
C LEU A 214 17.97 12.58 54.87
N ARG A 215 18.76 13.11 55.81
CA ARG A 215 20.18 12.79 55.98
C ARG A 215 20.22 11.78 57.12
N ARG A 216 20.70 10.57 56.86
CA ARG A 216 21.53 9.76 57.76
C ARG A 216 22.31 8.79 56.89
#